data_AF-A0A6H1U8C3-F1
#
_entry.id   AF-A0A6H1U8C3-F1
#
_cell.length_a   1.000
_cell.length_b   1.000
_cell.length_c   1.000
_cell.angle_alpha   90.00
_cell.angle_beta   90.00
_cell.angle_gamma   90.00
#
_symmetry.space_group_name_H-M   'P 1'
#
loop_
_entity.id
_entity.type
_entity.pdbx_description
1 polymer ?
#
loop_
_entity_poly.entity_id
_entity_poly.type
_entity_poly.pdbx_seq_one_letter_code
_entity_poly.pdbx_strand_id
1 'polypeptide(L)'
;MFASENLKNEAFLVREDETAFYHKVTAIAEAKYWERALSKVSKNDKRDRFKNDNPSFQIVNYLTGTGVDWGVLTNGREWRLYYRQGSSKAKESYQIDLVEILESEKDEPEQLEKFKYFWLFFRRDAFVKDAYGKTFLDRVREESTTYATEVEAELKKLVFERVFPDLAGGFVAAAYRRGETPGPRAVYEATLSFLYKILFLLYAEGKNLLPSQLEAYREYSLIGMTQEIATRIDRAATFSQAATGWYDKLLSLFHIVDRGDAVLQVPRYNGGLFHLASATNGGTESNENEFLQQTLQPILKTRVAQFEAKMAEIEAVRSQIAK
;
A
#
# COMPACT_ATOMS: atom_id res chain seq x y z
N MET A 1 12.61 -26.64 6.45
CA MET A 1 14.04 -26.28 6.37
C MET A 1 14.64 -26.39 7.76
N PHE A 2 15.95 -26.69 7.84
CA PHE A 2 16.68 -26.87 9.10
C PHE A 2 17.98 -26.06 9.08
N ALA A 3 18.44 -25.62 10.24
CA ALA A 3 19.70 -24.86 10.35
C ALA A 3 20.93 -25.71 10.00
N SER A 4 20.91 -27.01 10.31
CA SER A 4 22.00 -27.95 10.04
C SER A 4 21.47 -29.35 9.75
N GLU A 5 22.34 -30.18 9.17
CA GLU A 5 22.03 -31.59 8.92
C GLU A 5 21.85 -32.39 10.22
N ASN A 6 22.60 -32.06 11.27
CA ASN A 6 22.42 -32.68 12.59
C ASN A 6 21.02 -32.39 13.17
N LEU A 7 20.58 -31.12 13.14
CA LEU A 7 19.24 -30.75 13.62
C LEU A 7 18.13 -31.39 12.80
N LYS A 8 18.34 -31.52 11.48
CA LYS A 8 17.45 -32.28 10.61
C LYS A 8 17.35 -33.73 11.09
N ASN A 9 18.48 -34.42 11.27
CA ASN A 9 18.51 -35.81 11.70
C ASN A 9 17.84 -36.01 13.05
N GLU A 10 18.10 -35.14 14.02
CA GLU A 10 17.44 -35.17 15.32
C GLU A 10 15.93 -34.93 15.24
N ALA A 11 15.47 -34.02 14.38
CA ALA A 11 14.04 -33.79 14.17
C ALA A 11 13.35 -35.03 13.61
N PHE A 12 13.98 -35.73 12.67
CA PHE A 12 13.41 -36.96 12.10
C PHE A 12 13.23 -38.09 13.11
N LEU A 13 13.97 -38.11 14.22
CA LEU A 13 13.77 -39.09 15.30
C LEU A 13 12.45 -38.90 16.04
N VAL A 14 11.90 -37.68 16.03
CA VAL A 14 10.65 -37.32 16.73
C VAL A 14 9.52 -36.99 15.76
N ARG A 15 9.59 -37.47 14.52
CA ARG A 15 8.63 -37.11 13.45
C ARG A 15 7.16 -37.45 13.74
N GLU A 16 6.91 -38.39 14.67
CA GLU A 16 5.56 -38.77 15.08
C GLU A 16 4.96 -37.76 16.09
N ASP A 17 5.80 -36.93 16.73
CA ASP A 17 5.38 -35.78 17.54
C ASP A 17 5.57 -34.50 16.72
N GLU A 18 4.48 -34.04 16.11
CA GLU A 18 4.49 -32.85 15.26
C GLU A 18 5.02 -31.61 16.01
N THR A 19 4.68 -31.45 17.28
CA THR A 19 5.10 -30.27 18.06
C THR A 19 6.61 -30.27 18.27
N ALA A 20 7.17 -31.42 18.69
CA ALA A 20 8.61 -31.58 18.86
C ALA A 20 9.37 -31.46 17.52
N PHE A 21 8.79 -31.97 16.44
CA PHE A 21 9.36 -31.87 15.10
C PHE A 21 9.43 -30.41 14.62
N TYR A 22 8.31 -29.69 14.63
CA TYR A 22 8.23 -28.31 14.10
C TYR A 22 8.98 -27.29 14.97
N HIS A 23 9.17 -27.57 16.27
CA HIS A 23 10.04 -26.75 17.11
C HIS A 23 11.50 -26.70 16.62
N LYS A 24 11.96 -27.73 15.89
CA LYS A 24 13.31 -27.79 15.29
C LYS A 24 13.38 -27.22 13.87
N VAL A 25 12.24 -26.87 13.27
CA VAL A 25 12.15 -26.34 11.91
C VAL A 25 12.44 -24.83 11.93
N THR A 26 13.35 -24.37 11.07
CA THR A 26 13.68 -22.93 10.98
C THR A 26 12.71 -22.17 10.08
N ALA A 27 12.25 -22.82 9.01
CA ALA A 27 11.30 -22.26 8.06
C ALA A 27 10.63 -23.37 7.26
N ILE A 28 9.43 -23.09 6.74
CA ILE A 28 8.70 -24.00 5.85
C ILE A 28 8.90 -23.53 4.42
N ALA A 29 9.17 -24.45 3.48
CA ALA A 29 9.32 -24.13 2.07
C ALA A 29 8.31 -24.94 1.26
N GLU A 30 7.53 -24.26 0.43
CA GLU A 30 6.58 -24.84 -0.52
C GLU A 30 7.00 -24.46 -1.94
N ALA A 31 7.23 -25.46 -2.77
CA ALA A 31 7.62 -25.27 -4.16
C ALA A 31 6.54 -25.80 -5.10
N LYS A 32 6.13 -24.98 -6.05
CA LYS A 32 5.23 -25.34 -7.14
C LYS A 32 6.02 -25.56 -8.43
N TYR A 33 5.38 -26.22 -9.40
CA TYR A 33 5.97 -26.38 -10.72
C TYR A 33 6.11 -25.02 -11.43
N TRP A 34 6.98 -24.96 -12.45
CA TRP A 34 7.29 -23.74 -13.20
C TRP A 34 6.05 -22.98 -13.69
N GLU A 35 6.03 -21.66 -13.48
CA GLU A 35 4.92 -20.77 -13.88
C GLU A 35 3.53 -21.05 -13.26
N ARG A 36 3.43 -21.93 -12.26
CA ARG A 36 2.22 -22.03 -11.44
C ARG A 36 1.97 -20.68 -10.75
N ALA A 37 0.84 -20.03 -11.05
CA ALA A 37 0.45 -18.80 -10.38
C ALA A 37 0.36 -19.01 -8.86
N LEU A 38 1.06 -18.21 -8.05
CA LEU A 38 1.14 -18.45 -6.60
C LEU A 38 -0.09 -17.94 -5.83
N SER A 39 -0.85 -16.98 -6.40
CA SER A 39 -2.02 -16.34 -5.77
C SER A 39 -3.38 -16.82 -6.29
N LYS A 40 -3.43 -17.80 -7.19
CA LYS A 40 -4.68 -18.24 -7.85
C LYS A 40 -4.97 -19.71 -7.57
N VAL A 41 -6.25 -20.06 -7.51
CA VAL A 41 -6.69 -21.45 -7.58
C VAL A 41 -6.55 -21.92 -9.03
N SER A 42 -5.90 -23.06 -9.26
CA SER A 42 -5.83 -23.68 -10.58
C SER A 42 -6.89 -24.76 -10.69
N LYS A 43 -8.09 -24.40 -11.16
CA LYS A 43 -9.16 -25.38 -11.38
C LYS A 43 -8.74 -26.31 -12.53
N ASN A 44 -8.76 -27.62 -12.30
CA ASN A 44 -8.50 -28.69 -13.27
C ASN A 44 -7.05 -28.86 -13.77
N ASP A 45 -6.04 -28.32 -13.10
CA ASP A 45 -4.66 -28.68 -13.42
C ASP A 45 -4.32 -30.08 -12.89
N LYS A 46 -4.09 -31.03 -13.80
CA LYS A 46 -3.72 -32.42 -13.48
C LYS A 46 -2.39 -32.53 -12.72
N ARG A 47 -1.53 -31.50 -12.80
CA ARG A 47 -0.26 -31.42 -12.06
C ARG A 47 -0.46 -30.94 -10.63
N ASP A 48 -1.59 -30.29 -10.33
CA ASP A 48 -1.91 -29.83 -8.99
C ASP A 48 -2.57 -30.97 -8.20
N ARG A 49 -1.76 -31.70 -7.44
CA ARG A 49 -2.19 -32.86 -6.64
C ARG A 49 -3.23 -32.46 -5.58
N PHE A 50 -3.17 -31.22 -5.11
CA PHE A 50 -4.10 -30.63 -4.15
C PHE A 50 -5.04 -29.69 -4.90
N LYS A 51 -5.99 -30.30 -5.64
CA LYS A 51 -6.89 -29.67 -6.64
C LYS A 51 -7.70 -28.44 -6.20
N ASN A 52 -7.56 -27.96 -4.95
CA ASN A 52 -8.39 -26.91 -4.38
C ASN A 52 -7.63 -25.77 -3.68
N ASP A 53 -6.30 -25.80 -3.52
CA ASP A 53 -5.65 -24.80 -2.68
C ASP A 53 -4.86 -23.76 -3.48
N ASN A 54 -5.17 -22.50 -3.17
CA ASN A 54 -4.35 -21.37 -3.55
C ASN A 54 -3.00 -21.47 -2.79
N PRO A 55 -1.84 -21.53 -3.48
CA PRO A 55 -0.55 -21.78 -2.84
C PRO A 55 -0.20 -20.78 -1.72
N SER A 56 -0.60 -19.52 -1.88
CA SER A 56 -0.45 -18.50 -0.83
C SER A 56 -1.26 -18.81 0.43
N PHE A 57 -2.42 -19.44 0.35
CA PHE A 57 -3.14 -19.86 1.56
C PHE A 57 -2.55 -21.13 2.16
N GLN A 58 -2.04 -22.03 1.31
CA GLN A 58 -1.42 -23.27 1.76
C GLN A 58 -0.20 -23.02 2.66
N ILE A 59 0.74 -22.17 2.22
CA ILE A 59 1.92 -21.85 3.03
C ILE A 59 1.53 -21.21 4.37
N VAL A 60 0.48 -20.42 4.38
CA VAL A 60 -0.01 -19.70 5.57
C VAL A 60 -0.68 -20.63 6.56
N ASN A 61 -1.43 -21.59 6.06
CA ASN A 61 -2.00 -22.66 6.87
C ASN A 61 -0.90 -23.49 7.51
N TYR A 62 0.20 -23.79 6.78
CA TYR A 62 1.35 -24.47 7.37
C TYR A 62 1.99 -23.64 8.48
N LEU A 63 2.28 -22.36 8.26
CA LEU A 63 2.88 -21.52 9.29
C LEU A 63 1.96 -21.40 10.53
N THR A 64 0.66 -21.23 10.32
CA THR A 64 -0.30 -21.12 11.43
C THR A 64 -0.43 -22.43 12.20
N GLY A 65 -0.55 -23.57 11.50
CA GLY A 65 -0.73 -24.89 12.11
C GLY A 65 0.52 -25.41 12.82
N THR A 66 1.72 -25.09 12.30
CA THR A 66 2.98 -25.59 12.84
C THR A 66 3.62 -24.64 13.86
N GLY A 67 3.20 -23.38 13.90
CA GLY A 67 3.81 -22.34 14.74
C GLY A 67 5.15 -21.81 14.22
N VAL A 68 5.65 -22.32 13.08
CA VAL A 68 6.89 -21.83 12.45
C VAL A 68 6.69 -20.42 11.93
N ASP A 69 7.62 -19.51 12.24
CA ASP A 69 7.44 -18.08 11.97
C ASP A 69 7.64 -17.69 10.50
N TRP A 70 8.55 -18.35 9.79
CA TRP A 70 8.96 -17.96 8.43
C TRP A 70 8.62 -19.03 7.39
N GLY A 71 8.10 -18.60 6.25
CA GLY A 71 7.75 -19.47 5.12
C GLY A 71 8.25 -18.94 3.78
N VAL A 72 8.68 -19.85 2.90
CA VAL A 72 9.06 -19.55 1.52
C VAL A 72 8.10 -20.24 0.57
N LEU A 73 7.56 -19.51 -0.39
CA LEU A 73 6.72 -20.04 -1.46
C LEU A 73 7.33 -19.66 -2.81
N THR A 74 7.55 -20.64 -3.69
CA THR A 74 8.12 -20.36 -5.01
C THR A 74 7.56 -21.25 -6.12
N ASN A 75 7.56 -20.76 -7.35
CA ASN A 75 7.34 -21.54 -8.58
C ASN A 75 8.59 -21.58 -9.48
N GLY A 76 9.77 -21.29 -8.91
CA GLY A 76 11.03 -21.14 -9.63
C GLY A 76 11.29 -19.73 -10.16
N ARG A 77 10.28 -19.08 -10.76
CA ARG A 77 10.35 -17.69 -11.23
C ARG A 77 10.16 -16.70 -10.09
N GLU A 78 9.01 -16.81 -9.42
CA GLU A 78 8.62 -15.94 -8.33
C GLU A 78 8.99 -16.60 -6.99
N TRP A 79 9.57 -15.82 -6.08
CA TRP A 79 9.94 -16.21 -4.73
C TRP A 79 9.28 -15.28 -3.73
N ARG A 80 8.54 -15.86 -2.78
CA ARG A 80 7.79 -15.11 -1.78
C ARG A 80 8.19 -15.53 -0.38
N LEU A 81 8.40 -14.54 0.48
CA LEU A 81 8.71 -14.71 1.89
C LEU A 81 7.50 -14.29 2.73
N TYR A 82 7.02 -15.21 3.57
CA TYR A 82 5.88 -15.05 4.46
C TYR A 82 6.32 -15.05 5.91
N TYR A 83 5.64 -14.23 6.71
CA TYR A 83 5.80 -14.17 8.16
C TYR A 83 4.47 -14.47 8.86
N ARG A 84 4.49 -15.43 9.78
CA ARG A 84 3.29 -15.98 10.46
C ARG A 84 2.46 -14.94 11.20
N GLN A 85 3.12 -13.98 11.84
CA GLN A 85 2.44 -12.95 12.66
C GLN A 85 2.25 -11.62 11.89
N GLY A 86 2.34 -11.64 10.56
CA GLY A 86 1.97 -10.50 9.72
C GLY A 86 0.47 -10.20 9.79
N SER A 87 0.11 -8.92 9.61
CA SER A 87 -1.24 -8.38 9.76
C SER A 87 -2.28 -8.99 8.79
N SER A 88 -1.88 -9.46 7.62
CA SER A 88 -2.76 -10.17 6.69
C SER A 88 -2.14 -11.48 6.21
N LYS A 89 -2.56 -12.58 6.85
CA LYS A 89 -1.86 -13.85 6.81
C LYS A 89 -1.55 -14.41 5.40
N ALA A 90 -2.23 -14.02 4.31
CA ALA A 90 -1.91 -14.48 2.94
C ALA A 90 -1.60 -13.40 1.88
N LYS A 91 -1.69 -12.11 2.22
CA LYS A 91 -1.53 -11.00 1.24
C LYS A 91 -0.25 -10.19 1.42
N GLU A 92 0.29 -10.16 2.63
CA GLU A 92 1.56 -9.51 2.94
C GLU A 92 2.71 -10.53 2.84
N SER A 93 3.49 -10.41 1.76
CA SER A 93 4.71 -11.18 1.55
C SER A 93 5.74 -10.30 0.86
N TYR A 94 7.01 -10.46 1.20
CA TYR A 94 8.09 -9.92 0.36
C TYR A 94 8.23 -10.80 -0.88
N GLN A 95 8.27 -10.21 -2.08
CA GLN A 95 8.25 -10.93 -3.35
C GLN A 95 9.41 -10.50 -4.24
N ILE A 96 10.02 -11.48 -4.91
CA ILE A 96 11.05 -11.27 -5.92
C ILE A 96 10.72 -12.10 -7.16
N ASP A 97 10.84 -11.48 -8.33
CA ASP A 97 10.89 -12.20 -9.60
C ASP A 97 12.35 -12.49 -9.98
N LEU A 98 12.78 -13.72 -9.76
CA LEU A 98 14.16 -14.11 -9.99
C LEU A 98 14.52 -14.12 -11.48
N VAL A 99 13.57 -14.49 -12.35
CA VAL A 99 13.83 -14.53 -13.80
C VAL A 99 14.00 -13.12 -14.33
N GLU A 100 13.14 -12.19 -13.93
CA GLU A 100 13.28 -10.78 -14.30
C GLU A 100 14.64 -10.20 -13.89
N ILE A 101 15.13 -10.52 -12.68
CA ILE A 101 16.47 -10.11 -12.23
C ILE A 101 17.56 -10.73 -13.12
N LEU A 102 17.44 -12.00 -13.50
CA LEU A 102 18.48 -12.69 -14.27
C LEU A 102 18.47 -12.33 -15.77
N GLU A 103 17.32 -11.94 -16.30
CA GLU A 103 17.11 -11.58 -17.71
C GLU A 103 17.25 -10.09 -18.01
N SER A 104 17.31 -9.22 -16.97
CA SER A 104 17.61 -7.80 -17.18
C SER A 104 18.98 -7.61 -17.83
N GLU A 105 19.17 -6.50 -18.56
CA GLU A 105 20.40 -6.23 -19.29
C GLU A 105 21.65 -6.32 -18.37
N LYS A 106 22.68 -7.00 -18.87
CA LYS A 106 23.73 -7.66 -18.06
C LYS A 106 24.76 -6.75 -17.37
N ASP A 107 24.60 -5.43 -17.39
CA ASP A 107 25.64 -4.49 -16.94
C ASP A 107 25.13 -3.37 -16.00
N GLU A 108 23.91 -3.49 -15.46
CA GLU A 108 23.41 -2.51 -14.49
C GLU A 108 23.83 -2.88 -13.04
N PRO A 109 24.48 -1.96 -12.29
CA PRO A 109 24.74 -2.15 -10.85
C PRO A 109 23.49 -2.52 -10.06
N GLU A 110 22.31 -2.07 -10.53
CA GLU A 110 21.00 -2.37 -9.95
C GLU A 110 20.63 -3.87 -10.04
N GLN A 111 21.01 -4.56 -11.12
CA GLN A 111 20.77 -6.00 -11.28
C GLN A 111 21.51 -6.80 -10.19
N LEU A 112 22.80 -6.49 -10.01
CA LEU A 112 23.63 -7.15 -9.00
C LEU A 112 23.11 -6.88 -7.59
N GLU A 113 22.60 -5.68 -7.33
CA GLU A 113 21.99 -5.34 -6.05
C GLU A 113 20.69 -6.12 -5.80
N LYS A 114 19.78 -6.18 -6.79
CA LYS A 114 18.55 -7.00 -6.71
C LYS A 114 18.86 -8.47 -6.46
N PHE A 115 19.89 -9.01 -7.12
CA PHE A 115 20.33 -10.39 -6.89
C PHE A 115 20.91 -10.61 -5.48
N LYS A 116 21.67 -9.63 -4.95
CA LYS A 116 22.14 -9.69 -3.55
C LYS A 116 20.97 -9.74 -2.57
N TYR A 117 19.90 -8.98 -2.78
CA TYR A 117 18.68 -9.08 -1.95
C TYR A 117 18.07 -10.47 -2.04
N PHE A 118 17.90 -11.02 -3.24
CA PHE A 118 17.43 -12.40 -3.39
C PHE A 118 18.29 -13.38 -2.58
N TRP A 119 19.60 -13.36 -2.75
CA TRP A 119 20.50 -14.25 -2.03
C TRP A 119 20.43 -14.06 -0.50
N LEU A 120 20.43 -12.82 -0.02
CA LEU A 120 20.44 -12.51 1.41
C LEU A 120 19.16 -12.94 2.12
N PHE A 121 18.00 -12.80 1.47
CA PHE A 121 16.70 -13.10 2.08
C PHE A 121 16.29 -14.57 1.96
N PHE A 122 16.75 -15.28 0.92
CA PHE A 122 16.34 -16.67 0.67
C PHE A 122 17.42 -17.72 1.01
N ARG A 123 18.66 -17.33 1.35
CA ARG A 123 19.66 -18.28 1.85
C ARG A 123 19.27 -18.87 3.20
N ARG A 124 19.76 -20.08 3.49
CA ARG A 124 19.54 -20.78 4.76
C ARG A 124 19.80 -19.89 5.99
N ASP A 125 20.93 -19.17 5.99
CA ASP A 125 21.38 -18.37 7.12
C ASP A 125 20.42 -17.21 7.44
N ALA A 126 19.53 -16.83 6.52
CA ALA A 126 18.48 -15.84 6.78
C ALA A 126 17.48 -16.31 7.85
N PHE A 127 17.28 -17.63 7.97
CA PHE A 127 16.30 -18.28 8.85
C PHE A 127 16.91 -18.86 10.13
N VAL A 128 18.24 -18.79 10.28
CA VAL A 128 18.91 -19.32 11.46
C VAL A 128 18.88 -18.28 12.57
N LYS A 129 18.44 -18.69 13.76
CA LYS A 129 18.45 -17.84 14.95
C LYS A 129 19.89 -17.65 15.44
N ASP A 130 20.23 -16.41 15.75
CA ASP A 130 21.50 -16.04 16.37
C ASP A 130 21.49 -16.31 17.89
N ALA A 131 22.56 -15.91 18.58
CA ALA A 131 22.69 -16.06 20.03
C ALA A 131 21.61 -15.33 20.85
N TYR A 132 20.91 -14.36 20.26
CA TYR A 132 19.81 -13.61 20.86
C TYR A 132 18.43 -14.20 20.49
N GLY A 133 18.41 -15.34 19.80
CA GLY A 133 17.18 -16.00 19.37
C GLY A 133 16.46 -15.33 18.19
N LYS A 134 17.11 -14.37 17.52
CA LYS A 134 16.54 -13.65 16.36
C LYS A 134 17.19 -14.11 15.07
N THR A 135 16.40 -14.19 14.00
CA THR A 135 16.92 -14.42 12.65
C THR A 135 17.31 -13.09 11.99
N PHE A 136 18.08 -13.15 10.88
CA PHE A 136 18.32 -11.97 10.05
C PHE A 136 17.01 -11.33 9.58
N LEU A 137 16.03 -12.14 9.19
CA LEU A 137 14.73 -11.69 8.72
C LEU A 137 13.91 -10.99 9.82
N ASP A 138 14.02 -11.46 11.08
CA ASP A 138 13.37 -10.78 12.22
C ASP A 138 13.91 -9.36 12.39
N ARG A 139 15.23 -9.19 12.32
CA ARG A 139 15.91 -7.89 12.45
C ARG A 139 15.51 -6.94 11.32
N VAL A 140 15.59 -7.40 10.07
CA VAL A 140 15.18 -6.60 8.90
C VAL A 140 13.71 -6.17 9.01
N ARG A 141 12.82 -7.04 9.49
CA ARG A 141 11.40 -6.73 9.65
C ARG A 141 11.16 -5.72 10.78
N GLU A 142 11.83 -5.87 11.91
CA GLU A 142 11.77 -4.92 13.03
C GLU A 142 12.28 -3.54 12.61
N GLU A 143 13.42 -3.49 11.92
CA GLU A 143 13.98 -2.26 11.34
C GLU A 143 13.04 -1.66 10.29
N SER A 144 12.46 -2.46 9.40
CA SER A 144 11.50 -1.98 8.39
C SER A 144 10.22 -1.41 9.02
N THR A 145 9.73 -1.99 10.12
CA THR A 145 8.56 -1.48 10.84
C THR A 145 8.88 -0.15 11.54
N THR A 146 10.07 -0.06 12.12
CA THR A 146 10.57 1.15 12.78
C THR A 146 10.76 2.26 11.76
N TYR A 147 11.44 1.96 10.64
CA TYR A 147 11.62 2.87 9.52
C TYR A 147 10.29 3.34 8.91
N ALA A 148 9.31 2.46 8.73
CA ALA A 148 7.99 2.84 8.25
C ALA A 148 7.29 3.82 9.21
N THR A 149 7.45 3.63 10.52
CA THR A 149 6.90 4.51 11.56
C THR A 149 7.61 5.86 11.57
N GLU A 150 8.93 5.87 11.42
CA GLU A 150 9.74 7.09 11.35
C GLU A 150 9.41 7.90 10.07
N VAL A 151 9.33 7.24 8.91
CA VAL A 151 8.92 7.87 7.64
C VAL A 151 7.49 8.41 7.73
N GLU A 152 6.56 7.69 8.37
CA GLU A 152 5.21 8.20 8.62
C GLU A 152 5.23 9.45 9.50
N ALA A 153 6.01 9.44 10.58
CA ALA A 153 6.15 10.57 11.49
C ALA A 153 6.78 11.79 10.80
N GLU A 154 7.83 11.59 10.01
CA GLU A 154 8.48 12.64 9.22
C GLU A 154 7.55 13.20 8.14
N LEU A 155 6.81 12.34 7.43
CA LEU A 155 5.83 12.77 6.44
C LEU A 155 4.72 13.59 7.09
N LYS A 156 4.21 13.14 8.24
CA LYS A 156 3.20 13.88 9.00
C LYS A 156 3.72 15.23 9.43
N LYS A 157 4.96 15.30 9.93
CA LYS A 157 5.62 16.55 10.31
C LYS A 157 5.74 17.49 9.11
N LEU A 158 6.26 17.01 7.98
CA LEU A 158 6.37 17.79 6.74
C LEU A 158 5.02 18.35 6.29
N VAL A 159 3.97 17.52 6.32
CA VAL A 159 2.63 17.92 5.89
C VAL A 159 2.06 19.01 6.80
N PHE A 160 2.12 18.86 8.13
CA PHE A 160 1.50 19.82 9.05
C PHE A 160 2.35 21.06 9.32
N GLU A 161 3.67 20.96 9.29
CA GLU A 161 4.56 22.11 9.59
C GLU A 161 4.88 22.95 8.37
N ARG A 162 4.84 22.37 7.15
CA ARG A 162 5.22 23.07 5.92
C ARG A 162 4.07 23.17 4.92
N VAL A 163 3.51 22.05 4.51
CA VAL A 163 2.49 22.04 3.43
C VAL A 163 1.19 22.70 3.88
N PHE A 164 0.73 22.40 5.09
CA PHE A 164 -0.54 22.92 5.61
C PHE A 164 -0.51 24.46 5.78
N PRO A 165 0.52 25.08 6.41
CA PRO A 165 0.60 26.53 6.48
C PRO A 165 0.70 27.22 5.11
N ASP A 166 1.44 26.64 4.16
CA ASP A 166 1.56 27.18 2.79
C ASP A 166 0.20 27.19 2.07
N LEU A 167 -0.55 26.09 2.17
CA LEU A 167 -1.90 25.99 1.60
C LEU A 167 -2.89 26.96 2.27
N ALA A 168 -2.88 27.02 3.61
CA ALA A 168 -3.71 27.94 4.38
C ALA A 168 -3.41 29.40 4.03
N GLY A 169 -2.13 29.76 3.93
CA GLY A 169 -1.68 31.08 3.50
C GLY A 169 -2.15 31.41 2.09
N GLY A 170 -2.12 30.44 1.17
CA GLY A 170 -2.68 30.57 -0.17
C GLY A 170 -4.18 30.90 -0.19
N PHE A 171 -4.98 30.20 0.63
CA PHE A 171 -6.42 30.46 0.75
C PHE A 171 -6.72 31.83 1.36
N VAL A 172 -5.97 32.22 2.40
CA VAL A 172 -6.09 33.55 3.02
C VAL A 172 -5.75 34.65 2.01
N ALA A 173 -4.64 34.51 1.28
CA ALA A 173 -4.23 35.48 0.27
C ALA A 173 -5.25 35.59 -0.88
N ALA A 174 -5.85 34.46 -1.29
CA ALA A 174 -6.91 34.45 -2.30
C ALA A 174 -8.19 35.15 -1.81
N ALA A 175 -8.59 34.94 -0.56
CA ALA A 175 -9.74 35.61 0.04
C ALA A 175 -9.52 37.12 0.15
N TYR A 176 -8.35 37.56 0.61
CA TYR A 176 -8.03 39.00 0.67
C TYR A 176 -8.06 39.69 -0.69
N ARG A 177 -7.61 39.01 -1.77
CA ARG A 177 -7.73 39.55 -3.14
C ARG A 177 -9.18 39.74 -3.60
N ARG A 178 -10.14 39.00 -3.02
CA ARG A 178 -11.58 39.18 -3.25
C ARG A 178 -12.24 40.18 -2.30
N GLY A 179 -11.48 40.79 -1.39
CA GLY A 179 -12.01 41.69 -0.37
C GLY A 179 -12.68 40.95 0.80
N GLU A 180 -12.42 39.66 0.96
CA GLU A 180 -12.95 38.83 2.04
C GLU A 180 -11.93 38.69 3.18
N THR A 181 -12.42 38.63 4.43
CA THR A 181 -11.60 38.30 5.61
C THR A 181 -12.07 36.95 6.15
N PRO A 182 -11.42 35.84 5.76
CA PRO A 182 -11.89 34.52 6.15
C PRO A 182 -11.58 34.27 7.64
N GLY A 183 -12.55 33.69 8.36
CA GLY A 183 -12.33 33.27 9.73
C GLY A 183 -11.28 32.14 9.82
N PRO A 184 -10.46 32.06 10.89
CA PRO A 184 -9.43 31.02 11.03
C PRO A 184 -9.96 29.59 10.87
N ARG A 185 -11.18 29.34 11.36
CA ARG A 185 -11.86 28.05 11.25
C ARG A 185 -12.17 27.67 9.81
N ALA A 186 -12.72 28.60 9.02
CA ALA A 186 -13.04 28.36 7.61
C ALA A 186 -11.78 28.08 6.79
N VAL A 187 -10.68 28.81 7.07
CA VAL A 187 -9.38 28.55 6.43
C VAL A 187 -8.87 27.16 6.78
N TYR A 188 -8.92 26.79 8.06
CA TYR A 188 -8.48 25.47 8.53
C TYR A 188 -9.27 24.34 7.86
N GLU A 189 -10.60 24.43 7.85
CA GLU A 189 -11.48 23.44 7.25
C GLU A 189 -11.27 23.30 5.74
N ALA A 190 -11.15 24.42 5.01
CA ALA A 190 -10.85 24.42 3.58
C ALA A 190 -9.48 23.80 3.29
N THR A 191 -8.46 24.14 4.08
CA THR A 191 -7.10 23.62 3.94
C THR A 191 -7.05 22.12 4.19
N LEU A 192 -7.67 21.66 5.28
CA LEU A 192 -7.73 20.25 5.64
C LEU A 192 -8.48 19.44 4.58
N SER A 193 -9.63 19.94 4.13
CA SER A 193 -10.43 19.33 3.07
C SER A 193 -9.66 19.24 1.75
N PHE A 194 -8.90 20.27 1.39
CA PHE A 194 -8.06 20.28 0.20
C PHE A 194 -6.90 19.28 0.31
N LEU A 195 -6.19 19.28 1.44
CA LEU A 195 -5.09 18.36 1.71
C LEU A 195 -5.52 16.89 1.58
N TYR A 196 -6.66 16.53 2.17
CA TYR A 196 -7.16 15.15 2.08
C TYR A 196 -7.51 14.72 0.65
N LYS A 197 -8.03 15.63 -0.19
CA LYS A 197 -8.26 15.33 -1.62
C LYS A 197 -6.96 15.04 -2.34
N ILE A 198 -5.91 15.81 -2.08
CA ILE A 198 -4.57 15.59 -2.67
C ILE A 198 -4.00 14.23 -2.22
N LEU A 199 -4.05 13.93 -0.92
CA LEU A 199 -3.59 12.63 -0.38
C LEU A 199 -4.36 11.45 -0.99
N PHE A 200 -5.68 11.59 -1.15
CA PHE A 200 -6.49 10.58 -1.81
C PHE A 200 -6.04 10.34 -3.25
N LEU A 201 -5.83 11.39 -4.03
CA LEU A 201 -5.39 11.29 -5.43
C LEU A 201 -4.02 10.62 -5.54
N LEU A 202 -3.04 11.04 -4.73
CA LEU A 202 -1.72 10.42 -4.68
C LEU A 202 -1.82 8.91 -4.44
N TYR A 203 -2.66 8.52 -3.48
CA TYR A 203 -2.91 7.11 -3.18
C TYR A 203 -3.61 6.39 -4.34
N ALA A 204 -4.66 6.98 -4.88
CA ALA A 204 -5.50 6.35 -5.90
C ALA A 204 -4.74 6.16 -7.22
N GLU A 205 -3.94 7.13 -7.65
CA GLU A 205 -3.10 7.00 -8.83
C GLU A 205 -1.93 6.04 -8.58
N GLY A 206 -1.28 6.11 -7.42
CA GLY A 206 -0.17 5.22 -7.06
C GLY A 206 -0.57 3.74 -6.90
N LYS A 207 -1.84 3.46 -6.57
CA LYS A 207 -2.40 2.10 -6.51
C LYS A 207 -3.16 1.67 -7.77
N ASN A 208 -3.10 2.46 -8.85
CA ASN A 208 -3.84 2.22 -10.09
C ASN A 208 -5.35 2.03 -9.88
N LEU A 209 -5.92 2.71 -8.86
CA LEU A 209 -7.37 2.80 -8.67
C LEU A 209 -7.99 3.80 -9.64
N LEU A 210 -7.19 4.80 -10.05
CA LEU A 210 -7.49 5.69 -11.17
C LEU A 210 -6.70 5.25 -12.41
N PRO A 211 -7.21 5.49 -13.63
CA PRO A 211 -6.63 5.00 -14.88
C PRO A 211 -5.41 5.83 -15.31
N SER A 212 -4.38 5.91 -14.46
CA SER A 212 -3.13 6.66 -14.67
C SER A 212 -2.36 6.22 -15.93
N GLN A 213 -2.59 5.00 -16.39
CA GLN A 213 -1.98 4.46 -17.63
C GLN A 213 -2.71 4.91 -18.90
N LEU A 214 -3.95 5.39 -18.80
CA LEU A 214 -4.71 5.89 -19.93
C LEU A 214 -4.22 7.30 -20.28
N GLU A 215 -3.73 7.49 -21.51
CA GLU A 215 -3.20 8.78 -21.97
C GLU A 215 -4.20 9.93 -21.78
N ALA A 216 -5.47 9.67 -22.06
CA ALA A 216 -6.54 10.66 -21.89
C ALA A 216 -6.73 11.12 -20.43
N TYR A 217 -6.49 10.24 -19.45
CA TYR A 217 -6.56 10.62 -18.02
C TYR A 217 -5.24 11.26 -17.55
N ARG A 218 -4.10 10.85 -18.11
CA ARG A 218 -2.77 11.32 -17.72
C ARG A 218 -2.65 12.84 -17.77
N GLU A 219 -3.30 13.50 -18.74
CA GLU A 219 -3.36 14.97 -18.84
C GLU A 219 -3.97 15.65 -17.61
N TYR A 220 -4.92 14.98 -16.95
CA TYR A 220 -5.59 15.44 -15.74
C TYR A 220 -4.99 14.87 -14.47
N SER A 221 -4.05 13.92 -14.57
CA SER A 221 -3.54 13.20 -13.40
C SER A 221 -2.71 14.10 -12.49
N LEU A 222 -2.80 13.87 -11.17
CA LEU A 222 -2.00 14.59 -10.20
C LEU A 222 -0.50 14.30 -10.41
N ILE A 223 -0.13 13.05 -10.68
CA ILE A 223 1.25 12.66 -11.01
C ILE A 223 1.75 13.37 -12.27
N GLY A 224 0.92 13.50 -13.31
CA GLY A 224 1.28 14.25 -14.51
C GLY A 224 1.52 15.74 -14.23
N MET A 225 0.66 16.36 -13.42
CA MET A 225 0.83 17.75 -13.01
C MET A 225 2.13 17.97 -12.23
N THR A 226 2.47 17.08 -11.29
CA THR A 226 3.71 17.23 -10.50
C THR A 226 4.96 17.08 -11.37
N GLN A 227 4.95 16.19 -12.38
CA GLN A 227 6.03 16.04 -13.36
C GLN A 227 6.20 17.29 -14.23
N GLU A 228 5.09 17.89 -14.71
CA GLU A 228 5.13 19.12 -15.49
C GLU A 228 5.66 20.30 -14.64
N ILE A 229 5.25 20.40 -13.37
CA ILE A 229 5.76 21.41 -12.43
C ILE A 229 7.25 21.21 -12.18
N ALA A 230 7.69 19.98 -11.89
CA ALA A 230 9.11 19.66 -11.66
C ALA A 230 9.98 20.06 -12.86
N THR A 231 9.55 19.70 -14.07
CA THR A 231 10.24 20.07 -15.31
C THR A 231 10.39 21.58 -15.48
N ARG A 232 9.38 22.36 -15.05
CA ARG A 232 9.45 23.83 -15.09
C ARG A 232 10.38 24.40 -14.02
N ILE A 233 10.43 23.80 -12.84
CA ILE A 233 11.36 24.17 -11.77
C ILE A 233 12.81 23.91 -12.21
N ASP A 234 13.08 22.74 -12.77
CA ASP A 234 14.42 22.35 -13.25
C ASP A 234 14.93 23.28 -14.36
N ARG A 235 14.01 23.79 -15.18
CA ARG A 235 14.31 24.80 -16.22
C ARG A 235 14.37 26.23 -15.69
N ALA A 236 14.29 26.43 -14.37
CA ALA A 236 14.23 27.73 -13.70
C ALA A 236 13.15 28.66 -14.29
N ALA A 237 12.01 28.10 -14.70
CA ALA A 237 10.94 28.87 -15.31
C ALA A 237 10.27 29.79 -14.27
N THR A 238 9.91 31.01 -14.69
CA THR A 238 9.18 31.95 -13.82
C THR A 238 7.74 31.50 -13.61
N PHE A 239 7.30 31.49 -12.36
CA PHE A 239 5.90 31.26 -11.97
C PHE A 239 5.20 32.61 -11.75
N SER A 240 4.01 32.78 -12.33
CA SER A 240 3.19 33.96 -12.07
C SER A 240 2.59 33.87 -10.67
N GLN A 241 2.69 34.96 -9.90
CA GLN A 241 2.07 35.06 -8.57
C GLN A 241 0.55 35.28 -8.63
N ALA A 242 0.01 35.63 -9.81
CA ALA A 242 -1.41 35.90 -10.00
C ALA A 242 -2.15 34.75 -10.70
N ALA A 243 -1.45 33.90 -11.44
CA ALA A 243 -2.08 32.82 -12.20
C ALA A 243 -2.49 31.64 -11.28
N THR A 244 -3.71 31.15 -11.48
CA THR A 244 -4.29 30.02 -10.72
C THR A 244 -4.37 28.72 -11.51
N GLY A 245 -3.79 28.66 -12.71
CA GLY A 245 -4.03 27.55 -13.65
C GLY A 245 -3.79 26.14 -13.10
N TRP A 246 -2.79 25.96 -12.22
CA TRP A 246 -2.56 24.68 -11.53
C TRP A 246 -3.68 24.32 -10.55
N TYR A 247 -4.14 25.32 -9.80
CA TYR A 247 -5.27 25.15 -8.89
C TYR A 247 -6.55 24.82 -9.67
N ASP A 248 -6.79 25.47 -10.80
CA ASP A 248 -7.95 25.22 -11.65
C ASP A 248 -7.93 23.81 -12.28
N LYS A 249 -6.74 23.35 -12.72
CA LYS A 249 -6.51 21.95 -13.15
C LYS A 249 -6.84 20.96 -12.02
N LEU A 250 -6.40 21.23 -10.79
CA LEU A 250 -6.70 20.38 -9.63
C LEU A 250 -8.20 20.34 -9.29
N LEU A 251 -8.88 21.49 -9.33
CA LEU A 251 -10.34 21.53 -9.13
C LEU A 251 -11.08 20.74 -10.21
N SER A 252 -10.61 20.79 -11.45
CA SER A 252 -11.15 20.00 -12.55
C SER A 252 -10.98 18.50 -12.29
N LEU A 253 -9.81 18.06 -11.83
CA LEU A 253 -9.56 16.68 -11.43
C LEU A 253 -10.47 16.25 -10.26
N PHE A 254 -10.65 17.10 -9.25
CA PHE A 254 -11.59 16.81 -8.16
C PHE A 254 -13.01 16.59 -8.68
N HIS A 255 -13.45 17.40 -9.65
CA HIS A 255 -14.76 17.26 -10.26
C HIS A 255 -14.92 15.96 -11.05
N ILE A 256 -13.90 15.58 -11.84
CA ILE A 256 -13.84 14.32 -12.59
C ILE A 256 -13.97 13.14 -11.62
N VAL A 257 -13.24 13.16 -10.51
CA VAL A 257 -13.26 12.07 -9.51
C VAL A 257 -14.60 12.03 -8.74
N ASP A 258 -15.18 13.19 -8.43
CA ASP A 258 -16.48 13.29 -7.72
C ASP A 258 -17.63 12.73 -8.54
N ARG A 259 -17.71 13.11 -9.82
CA ARG A 259 -18.81 12.71 -10.71
C ARG A 259 -18.55 11.39 -11.42
N GLY A 260 -17.29 10.97 -11.50
CA GLY A 260 -16.82 9.96 -12.43
C GLY A 260 -16.84 10.50 -13.86
N ASP A 261 -16.11 9.83 -14.74
CA ASP A 261 -16.06 10.14 -16.16
C ASP A 261 -15.91 8.84 -16.95
N ALA A 262 -16.92 8.52 -17.75
CA ALA A 262 -16.94 7.28 -18.54
C ALA A 262 -15.91 7.29 -19.68
N VAL A 263 -15.62 8.46 -20.26
CA VAL A 263 -14.64 8.61 -21.36
C VAL A 263 -13.23 8.42 -20.81
N LEU A 264 -12.95 9.01 -19.64
CA LEU A 264 -11.68 8.86 -18.96
C LEU A 264 -11.58 7.55 -18.15
N GLN A 265 -12.63 6.72 -18.15
CA GLN A 265 -12.75 5.49 -17.35
C GLN A 265 -12.54 5.71 -15.84
N VAL A 266 -12.87 6.90 -15.35
CA VAL A 266 -12.78 7.25 -13.93
C VAL A 266 -14.06 6.78 -13.24
N PRO A 267 -13.97 5.82 -12.30
CA PRO A 267 -15.14 5.41 -11.53
C PRO A 267 -15.57 6.53 -10.61
N ARG A 268 -16.86 6.56 -10.29
CA ARG A 268 -17.43 7.61 -9.44
C ARG A 268 -17.07 7.37 -7.96
N TYR A 269 -16.33 8.29 -7.36
CA TYR A 269 -15.96 8.21 -5.94
C TYR A 269 -16.97 8.99 -5.09
N ASN A 270 -18.14 8.40 -4.86
CA ASN A 270 -19.24 8.97 -4.07
C ASN A 270 -18.93 8.96 -2.56
N GLY A 271 -18.04 9.86 -2.14
CA GLY A 271 -17.48 9.95 -0.79
C GLY A 271 -17.97 11.14 0.05
N GLY A 272 -18.52 12.17 -0.58
CA GLY A 272 -18.66 13.51 0.01
C GLY A 272 -17.34 14.28 0.11
N LEU A 273 -16.18 13.59 0.06
CA LEU A 273 -14.85 14.20 0.13
C LEU A 273 -14.57 15.17 -1.02
N PHE A 274 -15.07 14.88 -2.22
CA PHE A 274 -14.87 15.69 -3.43
C PHE A 274 -16.03 16.64 -3.75
N HIS A 275 -17.08 16.70 -2.92
CA HIS A 275 -18.14 17.67 -3.09
C HIS A 275 -17.59 19.10 -2.91
N LEU A 276 -17.84 19.95 -3.90
CA LEU A 276 -17.41 21.35 -3.95
C LEU A 276 -18.35 22.31 -3.21
N ALA A 277 -19.19 21.83 -2.28
CA ALA A 277 -20.12 22.71 -1.56
C ALA A 277 -19.35 23.63 -0.60
N SER A 278 -19.04 24.84 -1.08
CA SER A 278 -18.55 25.96 -0.29
C SER A 278 -19.72 26.76 0.28
N ALA A 279 -19.65 27.03 1.59
CA ALA A 279 -20.00 28.30 2.23
C ALA A 279 -21.12 29.14 1.58
N THR A 280 -22.39 28.81 1.83
CA THR A 280 -23.49 29.79 1.71
C THR A 280 -24.64 29.43 2.65
N ASN A 281 -24.68 30.12 3.79
CA ASN A 281 -25.85 30.63 4.54
C ASN A 281 -25.67 30.49 6.06
N GLY A 282 -25.98 31.57 6.74
CA GLY A 282 -25.61 31.82 8.13
C GLY A 282 -26.36 30.99 9.16
N GLY A 283 -25.73 30.90 10.33
CA GLY A 283 -26.35 30.55 11.60
C GLY A 283 -26.45 29.07 11.90
N THR A 284 -25.39 28.48 12.45
CA THR A 284 -25.42 27.61 13.66
C THR A 284 -24.02 27.09 13.97
N GLU A 285 -23.24 27.84 14.76
CA GLU A 285 -21.89 27.44 15.22
C GLU A 285 -21.87 26.15 16.08
N SER A 286 -23.03 25.69 16.58
CA SER A 286 -23.18 24.39 17.26
C SER A 286 -23.23 23.20 16.29
N ASN A 287 -23.72 23.38 15.07
CA ASN A 287 -23.96 22.26 14.15
C ASN A 287 -22.71 21.75 13.43
N GLU A 288 -21.64 22.56 13.28
CA GLU A 288 -20.48 22.16 12.47
C GLU A 288 -19.43 21.38 13.25
N ASN A 289 -19.28 21.64 14.56
CA ASN A 289 -18.44 20.80 15.44
C ASN A 289 -19.18 19.48 15.76
N GLU A 290 -20.51 19.54 15.81
CA GLU A 290 -21.39 18.37 15.84
C GLU A 290 -21.41 17.63 14.48
N PHE A 291 -21.29 18.32 13.34
CA PHE A 291 -21.10 17.68 12.03
C PHE A 291 -19.71 17.06 11.93
N LEU A 292 -18.65 17.72 12.40
CA LEU A 292 -17.30 17.15 12.41
C LEU A 292 -17.20 15.92 13.34
N GLN A 293 -17.82 15.95 14.53
CA GLN A 293 -17.74 14.86 15.51
C GLN A 293 -18.86 13.79 15.40
N GLN A 294 -20.11 14.15 15.09
CA GLN A 294 -21.23 13.21 14.93
C GLN A 294 -21.50 12.81 13.48
N THR A 295 -20.98 13.54 12.48
CA THR A 295 -21.20 13.22 11.06
C THR A 295 -19.91 12.80 10.39
N LEU A 296 -18.86 13.61 10.31
CA LEU A 296 -17.58 13.28 9.67
C LEU A 296 -16.74 12.29 10.47
N GLN A 297 -16.68 12.32 11.81
CA GLN A 297 -15.88 11.33 12.55
C GLN A 297 -16.48 9.91 12.48
N PRO A 298 -17.80 9.69 12.65
CA PRO A 298 -18.42 8.41 12.36
C PRO A 298 -18.52 8.16 10.86
N ILE A 299 -18.69 9.14 9.95
CA ILE A 299 -18.57 8.88 8.51
C ILE A 299 -17.14 8.52 8.14
N LEU A 300 -16.10 9.03 8.78
CA LEU A 300 -14.71 8.65 8.53
C LEU A 300 -14.42 7.30 9.17
N LYS A 301 -14.89 7.02 10.39
CA LYS A 301 -14.87 5.67 10.96
C LYS A 301 -15.70 4.69 10.14
N THR A 302 -16.84 5.09 9.59
CA THR A 302 -17.77 4.30 8.79
C THR A 302 -17.30 4.24 7.35
N ARG A 303 -16.53 5.19 6.81
CA ARG A 303 -15.98 5.19 5.44
C ARG A 303 -14.65 4.49 5.43
N VAL A 304 -13.81 4.65 6.46
CA VAL A 304 -12.65 3.81 6.73
C VAL A 304 -13.13 2.41 7.08
N ALA A 305 -14.15 2.21 7.92
CA ALA A 305 -14.72 0.88 8.17
C ALA A 305 -15.57 0.35 7.01
N GLN A 306 -16.17 1.18 6.13
CA GLN A 306 -16.81 0.73 4.87
C GLN A 306 -15.77 0.52 3.79
N PHE A 307 -14.59 1.12 3.89
CA PHE A 307 -13.44 0.89 3.02
C PHE A 307 -12.76 -0.41 3.45
N GLU A 308 -12.54 -0.62 4.75
CA GLU A 308 -12.13 -1.89 5.37
C GLU A 308 -13.20 -2.97 5.21
N ALA A 309 -14.49 -2.64 5.33
CA ALA A 309 -15.59 -3.58 5.10
C ALA A 309 -15.85 -3.81 3.62
N LYS A 310 -15.61 -2.86 2.69
CA LYS A 310 -15.56 -3.14 1.25
C LYS A 310 -14.34 -3.98 0.91
N MET A 311 -13.21 -3.76 1.57
CA MET A 311 -12.04 -4.64 1.47
C MET A 311 -12.38 -6.04 1.99
N ALA A 312 -13.15 -6.13 3.09
CA ALA A 312 -13.66 -7.38 3.65
C ALA A 312 -14.80 -8.00 2.82
N GLU A 313 -15.62 -7.22 2.13
CA GLU A 313 -16.69 -7.67 1.22
C GLU A 313 -16.09 -8.15 -0.10
N ILE A 314 -15.06 -7.46 -0.61
CA ILE A 314 -14.24 -7.90 -1.72
C ILE A 314 -13.48 -9.19 -1.32
N GLU A 315 -13.07 -9.33 -0.06
CA GLU A 315 -12.56 -10.59 0.50
C GLU A 315 -13.65 -11.66 0.70
N ALA A 316 -14.88 -11.30 1.07
CA ALA A 316 -15.99 -12.21 1.29
C ALA A 316 -16.58 -12.73 -0.03
N VAL A 317 -16.66 -11.87 -1.06
CA VAL A 317 -16.99 -12.24 -2.44
C VAL A 317 -15.90 -13.14 -3.03
N ARG A 318 -14.62 -12.93 -2.67
CA ARG A 318 -13.52 -13.87 -2.98
C ARG A 318 -13.65 -15.20 -2.22
N SER A 319 -14.19 -15.20 -1.00
CA SER A 319 -14.48 -16.41 -0.20
C SER A 319 -15.67 -17.22 -0.74
N GLN A 320 -16.69 -16.55 -1.33
CA GLN A 320 -17.82 -17.20 -1.99
C GLN A 320 -17.48 -17.80 -3.37
N ILE A 321 -16.51 -17.23 -4.11
CA ILE A 321 -16.02 -17.77 -5.40
C ILE A 321 -15.01 -18.93 -5.19
N ALA A 322 -14.51 -19.09 -3.96
CA ALA A 322 -13.59 -20.17 -3.54
C ALA A 322 -14.29 -21.39 -2.90
N LYS A 323 -15.62 -21.42 -2.83
CA LYS A 323 -16.41 -22.66 -2.65
C LYS A 323 -16.74 -23.29 -4.01
#